data_AF-A0A343JB51-F1
#
_entry.id   AF-A0A343JB51-F1
#
_cell.length_a   1.000
_cell.length_b   1.000
_cell.length_c   1.000
_cell.angle_alpha   90.00
_cell.angle_beta   90.00
_cell.angle_gamma   90.00
#
_symmetry.space_group_name_H-M   'P 1'
#
loop_
_entity.id
_entity.type
_entity.pdbx_description
1 polymer ?
#
loop_
_entity_poly.entity_id
_entity_poly.type
_entity_poly.pdbx_seq_one_letter_code
_entity_poly.pdbx_strand_id
1 'polypeptide(L)'
;MYKKGVINLVPIFHVIIPVILGLLIAFIDKKFILNKKIKPIGVCFAVSIIYHLVLAINTSSKSEIYLIGVLFVWNSTLIIIGYKLFIYFFKNSLISSILSLFEEFFGGKK
;
A
#
# COMPACT_ATOMS: atom_id res chain seq x y z
N MET A 1 -33.34 15.24 -18.00
CA MET A 1 -32.12 14.59 -18.52
C MET A 1 -31.20 14.26 -17.35
N TYR A 2 -31.14 13.01 -16.91
CA TYR A 2 -30.15 12.57 -15.92
C TYR A 2 -29.24 11.52 -16.55
N LYS A 3 -27.92 11.68 -16.31
CA LYS A 3 -26.78 10.73 -16.37
C LYS A 3 -25.65 11.28 -17.24
N LYS A 4 -24.41 11.48 -16.76
CA LYS A 4 -23.68 10.84 -15.65
C LYS A 4 -22.68 11.84 -15.06
N GLY A 5 -22.64 11.94 -13.73
CA GLY A 5 -21.54 12.58 -13.03
C GLY A 5 -20.26 11.81 -13.32
N VAL A 6 -19.29 12.48 -13.93
CA VAL A 6 -17.93 11.96 -14.07
C VAL A 6 -17.35 11.97 -12.67
N ILE A 7 -17.20 10.79 -12.06
CA ILE A 7 -16.57 10.65 -10.75
C ILE A 7 -15.11 11.09 -10.91
N ASN A 8 -14.68 12.10 -10.17
CA ASN A 8 -13.28 12.46 -10.10
C ASN A 8 -12.52 11.35 -9.36
N LEU A 9 -11.76 10.54 -10.12
CA LEU A 9 -11.04 9.38 -9.59
C LEU A 9 -9.73 9.76 -8.88
N VAL A 10 -9.22 10.98 -9.09
CA VAL A 10 -7.95 11.45 -8.50
C VAL A 10 -7.88 11.26 -6.98
N PRO A 11 -8.84 11.75 -6.17
CA PRO A 11 -8.82 11.54 -4.72
C PRO A 11 -8.95 10.05 -4.34
N ILE A 12 -9.66 9.26 -5.14
CA ILE A 12 -9.83 7.83 -4.92
C ILE A 12 -8.49 7.10 -5.10
N PHE A 13 -7.72 7.45 -6.15
CA PHE A 13 -6.40 6.89 -6.38
C PHE A 13 -5.40 7.23 -5.27
N HIS A 14 -5.47 8.45 -4.72
CA HIS A 14 -4.64 8.84 -3.58
C HIS A 14 -4.93 8.08 -2.29
N VAL A 15 -6.06 7.37 -2.18
CA VAL A 15 -6.36 6.49 -1.04
C VAL A 15 -6.03 5.03 -1.37
N ILE A 16 -6.43 4.56 -2.55
CA ILE A 16 -6.28 3.15 -2.95
C ILE A 16 -4.81 2.77 -3.13
N ILE A 17 -4.00 3.61 -3.80
CA ILE A 17 -2.60 3.29 -4.10
C ILE A 17 -1.77 3.07 -2.82
N PRO A 18 -1.78 3.98 -1.82
CA PRO A 18 -1.07 3.76 -0.56
C PRO A 18 -1.49 2.47 0.18
N VAL A 19 -2.78 2.15 0.17
CA VAL A 19 -3.27 0.92 0.81
C VAL A 19 -2.73 -0.32 0.09
N ILE A 20 -2.80 -0.36 -1.25
CA ILE A 20 -2.23 -1.46 -2.04
C ILE A 20 -0.72 -1.61 -1.78
N LEU A 21 0.02 -0.50 -1.71
CA LEU A 21 1.44 -0.52 -1.35
C LEU A 21 1.69 -1.15 0.03
N GLY A 22 0.88 -0.79 1.04
CA GLY A 22 0.95 -1.40 2.37
C GLY A 22 0.72 -2.91 2.37
N LEU A 23 -0.27 -3.37 1.59
CA LEU A 23 -0.56 -4.80 1.41
C LEU A 23 0.58 -5.54 0.72
N LEU A 24 1.16 -4.96 -0.34
CA LEU A 24 2.29 -5.54 -1.08
C LEU A 24 3.53 -5.68 -0.19
N ILE A 25 3.83 -4.66 0.61
CA ILE A 25 4.93 -4.72 1.59
C ILE A 25 4.70 -5.86 2.56
N ALA A 26 3.48 -5.99 3.12
CA ALA A 26 3.16 -7.07 4.06
C ALA A 26 3.28 -8.46 3.43
N PHE A 27 2.87 -8.60 2.17
CA PHE A 27 3.01 -9.86 1.42
C PHE A 27 4.48 -10.23 1.20
N ILE A 28 5.31 -9.26 0.79
CA ILE A 28 6.76 -9.45 0.58
C ILE A 28 7.47 -9.71 1.91
N ASP A 29 7.11 -8.97 2.97
CA ASP A 29 7.65 -9.13 4.32
C ASP A 29 7.46 -10.56 4.82
N LYS A 30 6.24 -11.10 4.65
CA LYS A 30 5.94 -12.50 4.96
C LYS A 30 6.74 -13.48 4.10
N LYS A 31 6.84 -13.25 2.78
CA LYS A 31 7.44 -14.23 1.85
C LYS A 31 8.97 -14.23 1.86
N PHE A 32 9.62 -13.10 2.15
CA PHE A 32 11.07 -12.92 1.98
C PHE A 32 11.78 -12.34 3.21
N ILE A 33 11.09 -11.54 4.04
CA ILE A 33 11.70 -10.85 5.20
C ILE A 33 11.35 -11.61 6.49
N LEU A 34 11.58 -12.93 6.51
CA LEU A 34 11.67 -13.67 7.78
C LEU A 34 13.04 -13.45 8.47
N ASN A 35 13.99 -12.85 7.77
CA ASN A 35 15.26 -12.41 8.34
C ASN A 35 15.05 -11.11 9.11
N LYS A 36 14.76 -11.23 10.42
CA LYS A 36 14.43 -10.21 11.44
C LYS A 36 15.32 -8.95 11.53
N LYS A 37 16.24 -8.70 10.61
CA LYS A 37 17.18 -7.57 10.65
C LYS A 37 16.54 -6.24 10.24
N ILE A 38 15.51 -6.24 9.39
CA ILE A 38 14.85 -5.02 8.91
C ILE A 38 13.47 -4.90 9.56
N LYS A 39 13.22 -3.78 10.26
CA LYS A 39 11.90 -3.51 10.83
C LYS A 39 10.92 -3.18 9.68
N PRO A 40 9.77 -3.87 9.57
CA PRO A 40 8.80 -3.67 8.48
C PRO A 40 8.26 -2.23 8.39
N ILE A 41 8.18 -1.55 9.53
CA ILE A 41 7.82 -0.13 9.61
C ILE A 41 8.83 0.74 8.83
N GLY A 42 10.12 0.42 8.90
CA GLY A 42 11.16 1.13 8.14
C GLY A 42 10.99 0.96 6.63
N VAL A 43 10.56 -0.23 6.18
CA VAL A 43 10.24 -0.48 4.77
C VAL A 43 9.03 0.33 4.32
N CYS A 44 7.98 0.43 5.16
CA CYS A 44 6.82 1.27 4.89
C CYS A 44 7.20 2.75 4.72
N PHE A 45 8.06 3.27 5.58
CA PHE A 45 8.57 4.64 5.46
C PHE A 45 9.41 4.83 4.19
N ALA A 46 10.31 3.90 3.87
CA ALA A 46 11.13 3.98 2.67
C ALA A 46 10.28 4.01 1.39
N VAL A 47 9.27 3.13 1.30
CA VAL A 47 8.33 3.11 0.16
C VAL A 47 7.54 4.41 0.08
N SER A 48 7.08 4.95 1.21
CA SER A 48 6.39 6.23 1.23
C SER A 48 7.27 7.38 0.74
N ILE A 49 8.53 7.44 1.16
CA ILE A 49 9.50 8.46 0.71
C ILE A 49 9.70 8.37 -0.81
N ILE A 50 9.91 7.16 -1.34
CA ILE A 50 10.09 6.96 -2.79
C ILE A 50 8.83 7.40 -3.56
N TYR A 51 7.65 7.02 -3.09
CA TYR A 51 6.38 7.39 -3.72
C TYR A 51 6.19 8.92 -3.79
N HIS A 52 6.52 9.65 -2.74
CA HIS A 52 6.40 11.12 -2.73
C HIS A 52 7.51 11.84 -3.47
N LEU A 53 8.73 11.27 -3.53
CA LEU A 53 9.79 11.75 -4.41
C LEU A 53 9.35 11.70 -5.87
N VAL A 54 8.75 10.58 -6.30
CA VAL A 54 8.19 10.46 -7.65
C VAL A 54 7.08 11.47 -7.87
N LEU A 55 6.19 11.69 -6.89
CA LEU A 55 5.14 12.70 -7.01
C LEU A 55 5.75 14.10 -7.18
N ALA A 56 6.72 14.46 -6.32
CA ALA A 56 7.36 15.76 -6.28
C ALA A 56 8.17 16.08 -7.54
N ILE A 57 8.84 15.10 -8.15
CA ILE A 57 9.55 15.30 -9.43
C ILE A 57 8.56 15.65 -10.56
N ASN A 58 7.34 15.13 -10.48
CA ASN A 58 6.30 15.33 -11.49
C ASN A 58 5.42 16.57 -11.23
N THR A 59 5.66 17.32 -10.16
CA THR A 59 4.88 18.53 -9.82
C THR A 59 5.81 19.72 -9.60
N SER A 60 5.48 20.87 -10.18
CA SER A 60 6.42 21.98 -10.39
C SER A 60 6.03 23.28 -9.67
N SER A 61 4.88 23.34 -8.98
CA SER A 61 4.43 24.56 -8.29
C SER A 61 4.68 24.53 -6.77
N LYS A 62 4.95 25.71 -6.18
CA LYS A 62 5.15 25.84 -4.71
C LYS A 62 3.92 25.40 -3.90
N SER A 63 2.71 25.62 -4.41
CA SER A 63 1.45 25.16 -3.81
C SER A 63 1.32 23.63 -3.82
N GLU A 64 1.85 22.97 -4.85
CA GLU A 64 1.87 21.50 -4.92
C GLU A 64 2.84 20.90 -3.91
N ILE A 65 3.96 21.55 -3.60
CA ILE A 65 4.92 21.07 -2.58
C ILE A 65 4.26 20.96 -1.19
N TYR A 66 3.45 21.95 -0.79
CA TYR A 66 2.71 21.88 0.47
C TYR A 66 1.70 20.73 0.46
N LEU A 67 0.99 20.56 -0.66
CA LEU A 67 0.05 19.46 -0.85
C LEU A 67 0.75 18.09 -0.77
N ILE A 68 1.94 17.95 -1.36
CA ILE A 68 2.78 16.74 -1.28
C ILE A 68 3.16 16.44 0.17
N GLY A 69 3.46 17.46 0.98
CA GLY A 69 3.76 17.28 2.40
C GLY A 69 2.58 16.71 3.19
N VAL A 70 1.37 17.23 2.97
CA VAL A 70 0.15 16.69 3.59
C VAL A 70 -0.16 15.28 3.10
N LEU A 71 -0.03 15.06 1.78
CA LEU A 71 -0.17 13.74 1.16
C LEU A 71 0.87 12.76 1.72
N PHE A 72 2.09 13.19 2.01
CA PHE A 72 3.14 12.36 2.59
C PHE A 72 2.73 11.76 3.93
N VAL A 73 2.22 12.59 4.84
CA VAL A 73 1.75 12.12 6.15
C VAL A 73 0.58 11.16 5.99
N TRP A 74 -0.39 11.52 5.15
CA TRP A 74 -1.61 10.71 4.95
C TRP A 74 -1.31 9.36 4.31
N ASN A 75 -0.55 9.36 3.21
CA ASN A 75 -0.20 8.15 2.47
C ASN A 75 0.73 7.24 3.26
N SER A 76 1.69 7.79 4.02
CA SER A 76 2.50 7.00 4.96
C SER A 76 1.62 6.29 5.99
N THR A 77 0.63 6.99 6.52
CA THR A 77 -0.33 6.43 7.49
C THR A 77 -1.15 5.30 6.87
N LEU A 78 -1.67 5.51 5.65
CA LEU A 78 -2.42 4.49 4.92
C LEU A 78 -1.58 3.25 4.58
N ILE A 79 -0.32 3.42 4.18
CA ILE A 79 0.62 2.31 3.93
C ILE A 79 0.82 1.49 5.22
N ILE A 80 1.06 2.16 6.35
CA ILE A 80 1.26 1.49 7.65
C ILE A 80 -0.02 0.79 8.11
N ILE A 81 -1.18 1.42 7.94
CA ILE A 81 -2.48 0.81 8.28
C ILE A 81 -2.70 -0.42 7.41
N GLY A 82 -2.53 -0.33 6.09
CA GLY A 82 -2.67 -1.45 5.16
C GLY A 82 -1.76 -2.63 5.54
N TYR A 83 -0.49 -2.32 5.86
CA TYR A 83 0.45 -3.32 6.36
C TYR A 83 -0.04 -4.01 7.64
N LYS A 84 -0.39 -3.23 8.67
CA LYS A 84 -0.86 -3.78 9.96
C LYS A 84 -2.15 -4.58 9.80
N LEU A 85 -3.06 -4.11 8.96
CA LEU A 85 -4.34 -4.76 8.69
C LEU A 85 -4.10 -6.14 8.05
N PHE A 86 -3.21 -6.22 7.05
CA PHE A 86 -2.85 -7.49 6.44
C PHE A 86 -2.25 -8.46 7.45
N ILE A 87 -1.27 -8.01 8.24
CA ILE A 87 -0.64 -8.85 9.27
C ILE A 87 -1.66 -9.31 10.31
N TYR A 88 -2.58 -8.44 10.72
CA TYR A 88 -3.65 -8.77 11.67
C TYR A 88 -4.59 -9.86 11.12
N PHE A 89 -5.11 -9.67 9.90
CA PHE A 89 -5.96 -10.67 9.27
C PHE A 89 -5.22 -11.97 8.94
N PHE A 90 -3.92 -11.88 8.65
CA PHE A 90 -3.07 -13.05 8.45
C PHE A 90 -2.88 -13.86 9.73
N LYS A 91 -2.65 -13.16 10.86
CA LYS A 91 -2.51 -13.80 12.18
C LYS A 91 -3.81 -14.46 12.64
N ASN A 92 -4.97 -13.94 12.24
CA ASN A 92 -6.30 -14.47 12.57
C ASN A 92 -6.81 -15.59 11.62
N SER A 93 -5.91 -16.35 10.98
CA SER A 93 -6.16 -17.54 10.14
C SER A 93 -6.96 -17.36 8.83
N LEU A 94 -7.78 -16.32 8.69
CA LEU A 94 -8.68 -16.14 7.54
C LEU A 94 -7.91 -15.93 6.22
N ILE A 95 -6.84 -15.13 6.22
CA ILE A 95 -6.01 -14.96 5.03
C ILE A 95 -5.09 -16.17 4.80
N SER A 96 -4.70 -16.90 5.84
CA SER A 96 -3.91 -18.14 5.67
C SER A 96 -4.67 -19.16 4.82
N SER A 97 -5.97 -19.34 5.07
CA SER A 97 -6.83 -20.21 4.24
C SER A 97 -7.03 -19.68 2.82
N ILE A 98 -7.16 -18.36 2.64
CA ILE A 98 -7.28 -17.77 1.28
C ILE A 98 -5.97 -17.91 0.51
N LEU A 99 -4.82 -17.70 1.15
CA LEU A 99 -3.51 -17.85 0.52
C LEU A 99 -3.22 -19.31 0.18
N SER A 100 -3.58 -20.26 1.05
CA SER A 100 -3.43 -21.69 0.73
C SER A 100 -4.31 -22.10 -0.45
N LEU A 101 -5.54 -21.55 -0.53
CA LEU A 101 -6.42 -21.73 -1.69
C LEU A 101 -5.82 -21.13 -2.96
N PHE A 102 -5.26 -19.91 -2.88
CA PHE A 102 -4.59 -19.26 -4.01
C PHE A 102 -3.33 -20.02 -4.47
N GLU A 103 -2.53 -20.55 -3.53
CA GLU A 103 -1.37 -21.40 -3.84
C GLU A 103 -1.80 -22.74 -4.43
N GLU A 104 -2.93 -23.32 -4.03
CA GLU A 104 -3.50 -24.50 -4.70
C GLU A 104 -3.97 -24.20 -6.12
N PHE A 105 -4.62 -23.05 -6.34
CA PHE A 105 -5.20 -22.68 -7.63
C PHE A 105 -4.16 -22.21 -8.67
N PHE A 106 -3.13 -21.46 -8.24
CA PHE A 106 -2.13 -20.89 -9.14
C PHE A 106 -0.76 -21.54 -9.03
N GLY A 107 -0.46 -22.20 -7.91
CA GLY A 107 0.86 -22.79 -7.64
C GLY A 107 1.05 -24.18 -8.20
N GLY A 108 0.00 -24.84 -8.73
CA GLY A 108 0.08 -26.16 -9.36
C GLY A 108 0.77 -27.18 -8.46
N LYS A 109 0.01 -27.86 -7.59
CA LYS A 109 0.53 -29.06 -6.93
C LYS A 109 1.04 -30.03 -8.01
N LYS A 110 2.33 -30.35 -7.96
CA LYS A 110 2.85 -31.60 -8.51
C LYS A 110 2.21 -32.77 -7.79
#